data_AF-A0AA39TVW6-F1
#
_entry.id   AF-A0AA39TVW6-F1
#
_cell.length_a   1.000
_cell.length_b   1.000
_cell.length_c   1.000
_cell.angle_alpha   90.00
_cell.angle_beta   90.00
_cell.angle_gamma   90.00
#
_symmetry.space_group_name_H-M   'P 1'
#
loop_
_entity.id
_entity.type
_entity.pdbx_description
1 polymer ?
#
loop_
_entity_poly.entity_id
_entity_poly.type
_entity_poly.pdbx_seq_one_letter_code
_entity_poly.pdbx_strand_id
1 'polypeptide(L)'
;MDSVVEYSYTGYAFTLPHSGKTIVIYPFIFVLSADYEEHCMMTLICGVHSACPCPVCLVPDKKLMDITEVYPLRTTENMQRCYHQAQEEGDGILKSSGLRDVENVFWSMDRSDLYRAVSWDQLHAYHLGLFKHLLLRLLEHVEKIQGPNKRKAKVIIDEFIANFPRWQNLIHFPNQILFAAHSVLTKAKNPNAYLLLKVIRSYIELDMYTSMDVHTEKSIKEGRQLLGVFEANLKAYSQATDNMVWKNVTSWSIPKVHTQRHLFDDIIAKGATKNYNTKVNECMHGPLKEAYQTRTNFKNVADQILMTDHKYGIAMKLRQRMDRNKKHQKEAMASVEQETKVSSKAKHHNLKLHFIVFSSLQETHIH
;
A
#
# COMPACT_ATOMS: atom_id res chain seq x y z
N MET A 1 -26.34 10.02 -1.86
CA MET A 1 -25.25 10.43 -2.77
C MET A 1 -25.48 11.83 -3.28
N ASP A 2 -26.74 12.20 -3.52
CA ASP A 2 -27.15 13.45 -4.17
C ASP A 2 -26.55 14.72 -3.56
N SER A 3 -26.51 14.81 -2.22
CA SER A 3 -25.85 15.95 -1.55
C SER A 3 -24.34 16.02 -1.79
N VAL A 4 -23.66 14.87 -1.89
CA VAL A 4 -22.21 14.81 -2.16
C VAL A 4 -21.91 15.20 -3.61
N VAL A 5 -22.75 14.76 -4.53
CA VAL A 5 -22.67 15.13 -5.95
C VAL A 5 -22.88 16.63 -6.08
N GLU A 6 -23.95 17.20 -5.52
CA GLU A 6 -24.22 18.63 -5.52
C GLU A 6 -23.02 19.45 -5.01
N TYR A 7 -22.51 19.11 -3.81
CA TYR A 7 -21.37 19.81 -3.23
C TYR A 7 -20.08 19.64 -4.02
N SER A 8 -19.92 18.58 -4.83
CA SER A 8 -18.74 18.43 -5.70
C SER A 8 -18.64 19.57 -6.73
N TYR A 9 -19.78 20.06 -7.22
CA TYR A 9 -19.87 21.19 -8.15
C TYR A 9 -19.81 22.53 -7.41
N THR A 10 -20.65 22.70 -6.38
CA THR A 10 -20.88 24.01 -5.75
C THR A 10 -19.86 24.34 -4.65
N GLY A 11 -19.23 23.32 -4.08
CA GLY A 11 -18.45 23.42 -2.86
C GLY A 11 -19.30 23.65 -1.61
N TYR A 12 -18.68 23.48 -0.46
CA TYR A 12 -19.25 23.73 0.86
C TYR A 12 -18.44 24.80 1.58
N ALA A 13 -19.07 25.93 1.89
CA ALA A 13 -18.44 27.01 2.65
C ALA A 13 -18.34 26.63 4.13
N PHE A 14 -17.12 26.58 4.66
CA PHE A 14 -16.82 26.24 6.04
C PHE A 14 -16.02 27.36 6.70
N THR A 15 -16.56 27.91 7.79
CA THR A 15 -15.87 28.93 8.58
C THR A 15 -14.98 28.28 9.64
N LEU A 16 -13.69 28.56 9.58
CA LEU A 16 -12.70 28.02 10.52
C LEU A 16 -12.93 28.61 11.93
N PRO A 17 -13.18 27.76 12.95
CA PRO A 17 -13.59 28.22 14.29
C PRO A 17 -12.63 29.21 14.96
N HIS A 18 -11.32 29.08 14.71
CA HIS A 18 -10.28 29.86 15.40
C HIS A 18 -9.85 31.12 14.65
N SER A 19 -10.07 31.19 13.33
CA SER A 19 -9.58 32.31 12.51
C SER A 19 -10.69 33.16 11.90
N GLY A 20 -11.94 32.70 11.94
CA GLY A 20 -13.06 33.36 11.28
C GLY A 20 -12.98 33.34 9.74
N LYS A 21 -11.92 32.77 9.16
CA LYS A 21 -11.76 32.65 7.72
C LYS A 21 -12.75 31.62 7.17
N THR A 22 -13.46 31.99 6.12
CA THR A 22 -14.30 31.05 5.35
C THR A 22 -13.45 30.40 4.28
N ILE A 23 -13.43 29.07 4.25
CA ILE A 23 -12.83 28.26 3.18
C ILE A 23 -13.96 27.55 2.42
N VAL A 24 -13.75 27.26 1.14
CA VAL A 24 -14.68 26.44 0.35
C VAL A 24 -14.06 25.07 0.14
N ILE A 25 -14.78 24.03 0.52
CA ILE A 25 -14.34 22.63 0.46
C ILE A 25 -15.15 21.93 -0.63
N TYR A 26 -14.47 21.29 -1.57
CA TYR A 26 -15.11 20.47 -2.61
C TYR A 26 -14.88 18.99 -2.29
N PRO A 27 -15.92 18.16 -2.15
CA PRO A 27 -15.76 16.71 -2.10
C PRO A 27 -15.39 16.19 -3.49
N PHE A 28 -14.34 15.36 -3.56
CA PHE A 28 -13.93 14.67 -4.78
C PHE A 28 -13.20 13.37 -4.42
N ILE A 29 -13.13 12.44 -5.37
CA ILE A 29 -12.44 11.17 -5.20
C ILE A 29 -10.99 11.35 -5.63
N PHE A 30 -10.08 11.42 -4.67
CA PHE A 30 -8.64 11.60 -4.93
C PHE A 30 -7.88 10.27 -5.04
N VAL A 31 -8.27 9.29 -4.23
CA VAL A 31 -7.59 7.99 -4.08
C VAL A 31 -8.66 6.89 -4.03
N LEU A 32 -8.47 5.86 -4.85
CA LEU A 32 -9.19 4.59 -4.78
C LEU A 32 -8.18 3.48 -4.54
N SER A 33 -8.04 3.13 -3.26
CA SER A 33 -7.21 2.04 -2.78
C SER A 33 -8.10 0.83 -2.53
N ALA A 34 -7.90 -0.23 -3.31
CA ALA A 34 -8.71 -1.43 -3.31
C ALA A 34 -7.90 -2.58 -3.94
N ASP A 35 -8.40 -3.81 -3.84
CA ASP A 35 -7.84 -4.90 -4.64
C ASP A 35 -8.23 -4.77 -6.13
N TYR A 36 -7.69 -5.65 -6.99
CA TYR A 36 -7.91 -5.55 -8.43
C TYR A 36 -9.37 -5.78 -8.80
N GLU A 37 -10.01 -6.75 -8.16
CA GLU A 37 -11.41 -7.11 -8.37
C GLU A 37 -12.34 -5.96 -7.98
N GLU A 38 -12.07 -5.30 -6.86
CA GLU A 38 -12.75 -4.09 -6.41
C GLU A 38 -12.49 -2.91 -7.34
N HIS A 39 -11.26 -2.70 -7.82
CA HIS A 39 -10.98 -1.71 -8.87
C HIS A 39 -11.80 -1.98 -10.13
N CYS A 40 -11.97 -3.25 -10.52
CA CYS A 40 -12.80 -3.61 -11.67
C CYS A 40 -14.26 -3.24 -11.47
N MET A 41 -14.78 -3.46 -10.26
CA MET A 41 -16.15 -3.08 -9.91
C MET A 41 -16.33 -1.56 -9.85
N MET A 42 -15.41 -0.84 -9.22
CA MET A 42 -15.49 0.61 -9.10
C MET A 42 -15.37 1.31 -10.45
N THR A 43 -14.45 0.86 -11.32
CA THR A 43 -14.21 1.43 -12.65
C THR A 43 -15.11 0.85 -13.76
N LEU A 44 -15.93 -0.14 -13.42
CA LEU A 44 -16.78 -0.90 -14.33
C LEU A 44 -16.02 -1.51 -15.52
N ILE A 45 -14.80 -2.01 -15.29
CA ILE A 45 -14.11 -2.83 -16.29
C ILE A 45 -14.48 -4.31 -16.14
N CYS A 46 -14.41 -5.05 -17.24
CA CYS A 46 -14.73 -6.48 -17.28
C CYS A 46 -13.67 -7.36 -16.57
N GLY A 47 -12.50 -6.80 -16.26
CA GLY A 47 -11.45 -7.47 -15.49
C GLY A 47 -10.58 -8.39 -16.34
N VAL A 48 -10.14 -9.51 -15.77
CA VAL A 48 -9.31 -10.51 -16.46
C VAL A 48 -10.03 -11.04 -17.71
N HIS A 49 -9.27 -11.32 -18.77
CA HIS A 49 -9.78 -11.78 -20.08
C HIS A 49 -10.63 -10.75 -20.86
N SER A 50 -10.74 -9.52 -20.37
CA SER A 50 -11.23 -8.41 -21.21
C SER A 50 -10.15 -7.94 -22.18
N ALA A 51 -10.55 -7.27 -23.27
CA ALA A 51 -9.60 -6.73 -24.25
C ALA A 51 -8.59 -5.77 -23.63
N CYS A 52 -9.03 -4.98 -22.62
CA CYS A 52 -8.22 -4.01 -21.91
C CYS A 52 -8.37 -4.17 -20.38
N PRO A 53 -7.61 -5.08 -19.74
CA PRO A 53 -7.90 -5.49 -18.36
C PRO A 53 -7.31 -4.56 -17.30
N CYS A 54 -6.62 -3.47 -17.66
CA CYS A 54 -6.14 -2.50 -16.68
C CYS A 54 -7.24 -1.47 -16.35
N PRO A 55 -7.48 -1.16 -15.06
CA PRO A 55 -8.43 -0.12 -14.64
C PRO A 55 -7.92 1.30 -14.89
N VAL A 56 -6.64 1.49 -15.21
CA VAL A 56 -6.03 2.83 -15.40
C VAL A 56 -5.81 3.16 -16.87
N CYS A 57 -5.53 2.18 -17.73
CA CYS A 57 -5.24 2.41 -19.16
C CYS A 57 -5.82 1.33 -20.08
N LEU A 58 -5.79 1.60 -21.38
CA LEU A 58 -6.27 0.74 -22.46
C LEU A 58 -5.18 -0.22 -22.99
N VAL A 59 -4.40 -0.83 -22.09
CA VAL A 59 -3.42 -1.87 -22.47
C VAL A 59 -4.14 -3.13 -22.97
N PRO A 60 -3.76 -3.71 -24.12
CA PRO A 60 -4.30 -4.98 -24.56
C PRO A 60 -3.96 -6.15 -23.62
N ASP A 61 -4.84 -7.15 -23.53
CA ASP A 61 -4.65 -8.38 -22.74
C ASP A 61 -3.34 -9.12 -23.03
N LYS A 62 -2.88 -9.10 -24.27
CA LYS A 62 -1.62 -9.71 -24.74
C LYS A 62 -0.37 -8.89 -24.41
N LYS A 63 -0.54 -7.70 -23.84
CA LYS A 63 0.50 -6.68 -23.66
C LYS A 63 0.77 -6.34 -22.20
N LEU A 64 0.25 -7.13 -21.26
CA LEU A 64 0.39 -6.87 -19.82
C LEU A 64 1.83 -7.00 -19.30
N MET A 65 2.69 -7.72 -20.03
CA MET A 65 4.13 -7.80 -19.73
C MET A 65 4.95 -6.64 -20.31
N ASP A 66 4.36 -5.80 -21.17
CA ASP A 66 5.04 -4.64 -21.79
C ASP A 66 4.87 -3.42 -20.86
N ILE A 67 5.51 -3.48 -19.69
CA ILE A 67 5.39 -2.50 -18.58
C ILE A 67 5.95 -1.13 -18.95
N THR A 68 6.86 -1.02 -19.90
CA THR A 68 7.48 0.25 -20.33
C THR A 68 6.73 0.89 -21.49
N GLU A 69 5.89 0.13 -22.18
CA GLU A 69 5.03 0.63 -23.25
C GLU A 69 3.93 1.53 -22.66
N VAL A 70 3.52 2.54 -23.43
CA VAL A 70 2.52 3.52 -22.98
C VAL A 70 1.24 3.31 -23.76
N TYR A 71 0.15 3.15 -23.01
CA TYR A 71 -1.18 2.99 -23.56
C TYR A 71 -2.06 4.18 -23.17
N PRO A 72 -3.09 4.52 -23.96
CA PRO A 72 -4.01 5.59 -23.62
C PRO A 72 -4.62 5.37 -22.23
N LEU A 73 -4.62 6.42 -21.41
CA LEU A 73 -5.25 6.37 -20.09
C LEU A 73 -6.76 6.34 -20.23
N ARG A 74 -7.43 5.64 -19.31
CA ARG A 74 -8.86 5.80 -19.11
C ARG A 74 -9.08 7.13 -18.37
N THR A 75 -10.13 7.84 -18.75
CA THR A 75 -10.60 9.04 -18.10
C THR A 75 -12.12 8.97 -17.97
N THR A 76 -12.69 9.71 -17.03
CA THR A 76 -14.16 9.79 -16.91
C THR A 76 -14.78 10.17 -18.26
N GLU A 77 -14.22 11.19 -18.92
CA GLU A 77 -14.68 11.68 -20.21
C GLU A 77 -14.65 10.61 -21.31
N ASN A 78 -13.53 9.90 -21.49
CA ASN A 78 -13.42 8.95 -22.59
C ASN A 78 -14.23 7.67 -22.35
N MET A 79 -14.40 7.25 -21.09
CA MET A 79 -15.22 6.08 -20.77
C MET A 79 -16.71 6.38 -20.82
N GLN A 80 -17.15 7.58 -20.42
CA GLN A 80 -18.51 8.07 -20.68
C GLN A 80 -18.82 8.08 -22.19
N ARG A 81 -17.90 8.61 -23.00
CA ARG A 81 -18.06 8.62 -24.46
C ARG A 81 -18.22 7.21 -25.02
N CYS A 82 -17.36 6.27 -24.61
CA CYS A 82 -17.46 4.87 -25.03
C CYS A 82 -18.80 4.25 -24.64
N TYR A 83 -19.29 4.53 -23.43
CA TYR A 83 -20.57 4.03 -22.93
C TYR A 83 -21.75 4.56 -23.74
N HIS A 84 -21.84 5.88 -23.93
CA HIS A 84 -22.95 6.50 -24.68
C HIS A 84 -22.96 6.09 -26.14
N GLN A 85 -21.80 6.00 -26.80
CA GLN A 85 -21.71 5.51 -28.18
C GLN A 85 -22.22 4.06 -28.31
N ALA A 86 -21.91 3.21 -27.33
CA ALA A 86 -22.36 1.83 -27.35
C ALA A 86 -23.88 1.67 -27.17
N GLN A 87 -24.56 2.66 -26.55
CA GLN A 87 -26.03 2.65 -26.48
C GLN A 87 -26.68 2.81 -27.86
N GLU A 88 -25.99 3.44 -28.81
CA GLU A 88 -26.48 3.67 -30.18
C GLU A 88 -25.94 2.62 -31.17
N GLU A 89 -24.65 2.28 -31.08
CA GLU A 89 -23.93 1.47 -32.06
C GLU A 89 -23.75 -0.01 -31.65
N GLY A 90 -24.11 -0.37 -30.42
CA GLY A 90 -24.00 -1.71 -29.86
C GLY A 90 -22.70 -1.98 -29.08
N ASP A 91 -22.59 -3.19 -28.53
CA ASP A 91 -21.61 -3.54 -27.48
C ASP A 91 -20.14 -3.69 -27.94
N GLY A 92 -19.87 -3.53 -29.23
CA GLY A 92 -18.52 -3.70 -29.80
C GLY A 92 -17.49 -2.75 -29.20
N ILE A 93 -17.88 -1.48 -29.00
CA ILE A 93 -17.02 -0.45 -28.40
C ILE A 93 -16.70 -0.78 -26.94
N LEU A 94 -17.69 -1.23 -26.17
CA LEU A 94 -17.52 -1.67 -24.79
C LEU A 94 -16.57 -2.85 -24.69
N LYS A 95 -16.74 -3.87 -25.54
CA LYS A 95 -15.85 -5.04 -25.60
C LYS A 95 -14.41 -4.64 -25.93
N SER A 96 -14.21 -3.75 -26.90
CA SER A 96 -12.88 -3.29 -27.31
C SER A 96 -12.15 -2.48 -26.23
N SER A 97 -12.90 -1.70 -25.45
CA SER A 97 -12.40 -0.92 -24.32
C SER A 97 -12.39 -1.71 -23.01
N GLY A 98 -12.90 -2.94 -22.97
CA GLY A 98 -13.04 -3.74 -21.75
C GLY A 98 -13.98 -3.15 -20.70
N LEU A 99 -14.92 -2.27 -21.10
CA LEU A 99 -15.89 -1.61 -20.23
C LEU A 99 -17.17 -2.45 -20.11
N ARG A 100 -17.84 -2.40 -18.96
CA ARG A 100 -19.17 -3.02 -18.74
C ARG A 100 -20.27 -2.10 -19.27
N ASP A 101 -21.38 -2.70 -19.69
CA ASP A 101 -22.59 -1.99 -20.12
C ASP A 101 -23.44 -1.54 -18.91
N VAL A 102 -22.84 -0.69 -18.07
CA VAL A 102 -23.46 -0.10 -16.89
C VAL A 102 -22.93 1.32 -16.76
N GLU A 103 -23.82 2.29 -16.56
CA GLU A 103 -23.42 3.67 -16.28
C GLU A 103 -22.73 3.76 -14.91
N ASN A 104 -21.56 4.38 -14.85
CA ASN A 104 -20.82 4.48 -13.60
C ASN A 104 -21.37 5.58 -12.69
N VAL A 105 -21.77 5.22 -11.48
CA VAL A 105 -22.29 6.16 -10.47
C VAL A 105 -21.30 7.27 -10.10
N PHE A 106 -19.99 7.03 -10.24
CA PHE A 106 -18.97 8.03 -9.92
C PHE A 106 -18.74 9.05 -11.03
N TRP A 107 -19.26 8.83 -12.24
CA TRP A 107 -19.14 9.79 -13.33
C TRP A 107 -19.92 11.09 -13.07
N SER A 108 -20.89 11.08 -12.14
CA SER A 108 -21.63 12.28 -11.75
C SER A 108 -20.83 13.21 -10.83
N MET A 109 -19.73 12.74 -10.23
CA MET A 109 -18.92 13.52 -9.29
C MET A 109 -18.02 14.51 -10.04
N ASP A 110 -18.21 15.81 -9.80
CA ASP A 110 -17.32 16.83 -10.34
C ASP A 110 -15.90 16.68 -9.76
N ARG A 111 -14.92 17.21 -10.50
CA ARG A 111 -13.50 17.28 -10.10
C ARG A 111 -12.87 15.91 -9.78
N SER A 112 -13.55 14.82 -10.13
CA SER A 112 -13.15 13.45 -9.87
C SER A 112 -12.94 12.72 -11.19
N ASP A 113 -11.71 12.31 -11.46
CA ASP A 113 -11.45 11.31 -12.50
C ASP A 113 -11.27 9.95 -11.82
N LEU A 114 -12.26 9.09 -12.02
CA LEU A 114 -12.34 7.80 -11.36
C LEU A 114 -11.11 6.92 -11.65
N TYR A 115 -10.70 6.90 -12.91
CA TYR A 115 -9.62 6.06 -13.40
C TYR A 115 -8.26 6.58 -12.96
N ARG A 116 -8.12 7.91 -12.85
CA ARG A 116 -6.96 8.56 -12.23
C ARG A 116 -6.91 8.34 -10.72
N ALA A 117 -8.06 8.22 -10.06
CA ALA A 117 -8.12 7.97 -8.63
C ALA A 117 -7.66 6.55 -8.25
N VAL A 118 -7.85 5.56 -9.13
CA VAL A 118 -7.32 4.19 -8.93
C VAL A 118 -5.84 4.23 -8.58
N SER A 119 -5.52 3.74 -7.39
CA SER A 119 -4.16 3.78 -6.86
C SER A 119 -3.52 2.41 -6.86
N TRP A 120 -2.25 2.36 -7.26
CA TRP A 120 -1.41 1.19 -7.14
C TRP A 120 -1.22 0.81 -5.67
N ASP A 121 -1.84 -0.28 -5.24
CA ASP A 121 -1.72 -0.74 -3.86
C ASP A 121 -0.58 -1.74 -3.70
N GLN A 122 0.42 -1.39 -2.88
CA GLN A 122 1.61 -2.23 -2.66
C GLN A 122 1.24 -3.61 -2.09
N LEU A 123 0.23 -3.69 -1.21
CA LEU A 123 -0.15 -4.95 -0.59
C LEU A 123 -0.68 -5.94 -1.65
N HIS A 124 -1.66 -5.52 -2.45
CA HIS A 124 -2.28 -6.38 -3.46
C HIS A 124 -1.44 -6.57 -4.72
N ALA A 125 -0.63 -5.58 -5.10
CA ALA A 125 0.25 -5.70 -6.26
C ALA A 125 1.46 -6.59 -5.95
N TYR A 126 2.11 -6.40 -4.80
CA TYR A 126 3.35 -7.06 -4.43
C TYR A 126 3.15 -8.18 -3.42
N HIS A 127 2.86 -7.84 -2.16
CA HIS A 127 2.95 -8.78 -1.04
C HIS A 127 1.97 -9.96 -1.15
N LEU A 128 0.70 -9.69 -1.49
CA LEU A 128 -0.34 -10.69 -1.72
C LEU A 128 -0.47 -11.06 -3.21
N GLY A 129 0.07 -10.22 -4.10
CA GLY A 129 0.05 -10.39 -5.54
C GLY A 129 1.29 -11.11 -6.07
N LEU A 130 2.19 -10.35 -6.68
CA LEU A 130 3.33 -10.85 -7.45
C LEU A 130 4.27 -11.75 -6.63
N PHE A 131 4.47 -11.46 -5.34
CA PHE A 131 5.32 -12.25 -4.46
C PHE A 131 4.89 -13.72 -4.42
N LYS A 132 3.58 -13.98 -4.34
CA LYS A 132 3.04 -15.35 -4.33
C LYS A 132 3.44 -16.12 -5.60
N HIS A 133 3.33 -15.48 -6.76
CA HIS A 133 3.69 -16.09 -8.04
C HIS A 133 5.19 -16.37 -8.15
N LEU A 134 6.03 -15.42 -7.71
CA LEU A 134 7.49 -15.57 -7.69
C LEU A 134 7.92 -16.69 -6.73
N LEU A 135 7.34 -16.73 -5.53
CA LEU A 135 7.65 -17.73 -4.52
C LEU A 135 7.26 -19.13 -4.97
N LEU A 136 6.03 -19.32 -5.47
CA LEU A 136 5.58 -20.62 -5.97
C LEU A 136 6.49 -21.10 -7.11
N ARG A 137 6.86 -20.20 -8.03
CA ARG A 137 7.75 -20.56 -9.14
C ARG A 137 9.15 -20.94 -8.65
N LEU A 138 9.68 -20.23 -7.65
CA LEU A 138 10.97 -20.55 -7.05
C LEU A 138 10.96 -21.93 -6.40
N LEU A 139 9.91 -22.24 -5.62
CA LEU A 139 9.74 -23.54 -4.99
C LEU A 139 9.69 -24.66 -6.03
N GLU A 140 8.97 -24.47 -7.14
CA GLU A 140 8.95 -25.45 -8.23
C GLU A 140 10.34 -25.68 -8.86
N HIS A 141 11.19 -24.65 -8.99
CA HIS A 141 12.58 -24.83 -9.42
C HIS A 141 13.40 -25.65 -8.43
N VAL A 142 13.23 -25.40 -7.12
CA VAL A 142 13.92 -26.16 -6.07
C VAL A 142 13.45 -27.63 -6.08
N GLU A 143 12.16 -27.88 -6.26
CA GLU A 143 11.59 -29.23 -6.34
C GLU A 143 12.08 -30.02 -7.56
N LYS A 144 12.35 -29.33 -8.67
CA LYS A 144 12.90 -29.92 -9.90
C LYS A 144 14.37 -30.30 -9.79
N ILE A 145 15.07 -29.97 -8.69
CA ILE A 145 16.42 -30.49 -8.44
C ILE A 145 16.32 -32.01 -8.18
N GLN A 146 17.02 -32.81 -8.98
CA GLN A 146 16.96 -34.28 -8.92
C GLN A 146 18.27 -34.92 -8.41
N GLY A 147 18.17 -36.19 -8.02
CA GLY A 147 19.33 -37.04 -7.70
C GLY A 147 20.15 -36.58 -6.50
N PRO A 148 21.47 -36.86 -6.48
CA PRO A 148 22.38 -36.49 -5.38
C PRO A 148 22.38 -34.98 -5.08
N ASN A 149 22.09 -34.15 -6.08
CA ASN A 149 22.02 -32.69 -5.94
C ASN A 149 20.84 -32.24 -5.09
N LYS A 150 19.72 -32.98 -5.07
CA LYS A 150 18.55 -32.67 -4.25
C LYS A 150 18.88 -32.73 -2.76
N ARG A 151 19.58 -33.79 -2.36
CA ARG A 151 19.97 -34.02 -0.96
C ARG A 151 20.93 -32.92 -0.48
N LYS A 152 21.92 -32.58 -1.31
CA LYS A 152 22.86 -31.47 -1.06
C LYS A 152 22.15 -30.12 -0.98
N ALA A 153 21.24 -29.83 -1.91
CA ALA A 153 20.47 -28.59 -1.90
C ALA A 153 19.61 -28.45 -0.65
N LYS A 154 18.95 -29.53 -0.22
CA LYS A 154 18.17 -29.55 1.02
C LYS A 154 19.04 -29.23 2.25
N VAL A 155 20.20 -29.87 2.39
CA VAL A 155 21.13 -29.61 3.50
C VAL A 155 21.56 -28.14 3.52
N ILE A 156 21.95 -27.59 2.37
CA ILE A 156 22.35 -26.18 2.24
C ILE A 156 21.20 -25.24 2.64
N ILE A 157 19.97 -25.52 2.20
CA ILE A 157 18.80 -24.70 2.53
C ILE A 157 18.49 -24.78 4.04
N ASP A 158 18.46 -25.99 4.61
CA ASP A 158 18.16 -26.20 6.02
C ASP A 158 19.22 -25.52 6.92
N GLU A 159 20.51 -25.64 6.58
CA GLU A 159 21.61 -24.96 7.27
C GLU A 159 21.49 -23.43 7.16
N PHE A 160 21.15 -22.91 5.98
CA PHE A 160 20.97 -21.47 5.79
C PHE A 160 19.83 -20.92 6.64
N ILE A 161 18.69 -21.63 6.66
CA ILE A 161 17.52 -21.24 7.46
C ILE A 161 17.84 -21.33 8.97
N ALA A 162 18.55 -22.38 9.40
CA ALA A 162 18.94 -22.56 10.80
C ALA A 162 19.88 -21.45 11.29
N ASN A 163 20.79 -20.99 10.43
CA ASN A 163 21.75 -19.93 10.75
C ASN A 163 21.25 -18.52 10.44
N PHE A 164 20.02 -18.37 9.91
CA PHE A 164 19.50 -17.06 9.56
C PHE A 164 19.30 -16.22 10.83
N PRO A 165 19.87 -14.99 10.89
CA PRO A 165 19.83 -14.19 12.11
C PRO A 165 18.39 -13.85 12.49
N ARG A 166 18.08 -13.98 13.78
CA ARG A 166 16.80 -13.53 14.34
C ARG A 166 16.83 -12.02 14.50
N TRP A 167 15.83 -11.34 13.96
CA TRP A 167 15.66 -9.90 14.13
C TRP A 167 14.23 -9.58 14.54
N GLN A 168 14.05 -8.56 15.40
CA GLN A 168 12.72 -8.12 15.81
C GLN A 168 11.89 -7.72 14.58
N ASN A 169 10.66 -8.23 14.51
CA ASN A 169 9.69 -7.99 13.44
C ASN A 169 10.06 -8.54 12.04
N LEU A 170 11.13 -9.34 11.92
CA LEU A 170 11.39 -10.06 10.68
C LEU A 170 10.62 -11.38 10.67
N ILE A 171 9.63 -11.50 9.78
CA ILE A 171 8.92 -12.77 9.57
C ILE A 171 9.90 -13.75 8.91
N HIS A 172 10.22 -14.84 9.62
CA HIS A 172 11.25 -15.80 9.21
C HIS A 172 10.85 -16.58 7.94
N PHE A 173 9.63 -17.15 7.90
CA PHE A 173 9.11 -17.89 6.75
C PHE A 173 7.96 -17.14 6.06
N PRO A 174 7.89 -17.11 4.71
CA PRO A 174 8.75 -17.81 3.75
C PRO A 174 9.97 -17.03 3.24
N ASN A 175 10.21 -15.80 3.72
CA ASN A 175 11.20 -14.88 3.13
C ASN A 175 12.64 -15.41 3.08
N GLN A 176 13.04 -16.27 4.02
CA GLN A 176 14.36 -16.89 4.05
C GLN A 176 14.65 -17.81 2.87
N ILE A 177 13.61 -18.41 2.29
CA ILE A 177 13.79 -19.35 1.19
C ILE A 177 14.32 -18.67 -0.06
N LEU A 178 14.01 -17.38 -0.25
CA LEU A 178 14.54 -16.58 -1.36
C LEU A 178 16.07 -16.50 -1.29
N PHE A 179 16.60 -16.20 -0.10
CA PHE A 179 18.03 -16.07 0.14
C PHE A 179 18.73 -17.41 0.12
N ALA A 180 18.14 -18.43 0.74
CA ALA A 180 18.66 -19.79 0.73
C ALA A 180 18.73 -20.38 -0.69
N ALA A 181 17.73 -20.09 -1.53
CA ALA A 181 17.65 -20.60 -2.89
C ALA A 181 18.80 -20.10 -3.78
N HIS A 182 19.35 -18.90 -3.53
CA HIS A 182 20.50 -18.39 -4.29
C HIS A 182 21.75 -19.28 -4.17
N SER A 183 21.92 -19.94 -3.02
CA SER A 183 23.05 -20.85 -2.78
C SER A 183 22.97 -22.16 -3.56
N VAL A 184 21.77 -22.55 -4.02
CA VAL A 184 21.55 -23.83 -4.72
C VAL A 184 21.20 -23.64 -6.20
N LEU A 185 20.53 -22.54 -6.57
CA LEU A 185 20.09 -22.22 -7.92
C LEU A 185 21.11 -21.32 -8.63
N THR A 186 22.26 -21.88 -9.01
CA THR A 186 23.33 -21.11 -9.67
C THR A 186 23.16 -21.04 -11.18
N LYS A 187 23.74 -20.01 -11.83
CA LYS A 187 23.73 -19.86 -13.30
C LYS A 187 24.21 -21.12 -14.04
N ALA A 188 25.23 -21.78 -13.52
CA ALA A 188 25.81 -22.97 -14.15
C ALA A 188 24.92 -24.21 -14.01
N LYS A 189 24.25 -24.39 -12.87
CA LYS A 189 23.45 -25.58 -12.58
C LYS A 189 22.00 -25.44 -13.04
N ASN A 190 21.43 -24.23 -12.95
CA ASN A 190 20.03 -23.96 -13.19
C ASN A 190 19.87 -22.59 -13.90
N PRO A 191 20.22 -22.48 -15.19
CA PRO A 191 20.18 -21.20 -15.91
C PRO A 191 18.80 -20.53 -15.90
N ASN A 192 17.72 -21.31 -16.04
CA ASN A 192 16.35 -20.79 -15.98
C ASN A 192 15.97 -20.30 -14.58
N ALA A 193 16.36 -21.03 -13.53
CA ALA A 193 16.12 -20.61 -12.16
C ALA A 193 16.93 -19.35 -11.81
N TYR A 194 18.13 -19.22 -12.37
CA TYR A 194 18.96 -18.03 -12.22
C TYR A 194 18.31 -16.79 -12.86
N LEU A 195 17.64 -16.94 -14.02
CA LEU A 195 16.84 -15.87 -14.60
C LEU A 195 15.69 -15.45 -13.66
N LEU A 196 15.00 -16.39 -13.01
CA LEU A 196 13.99 -16.07 -11.99
C LEU A 196 14.59 -15.31 -10.81
N LEU A 197 15.79 -15.67 -10.35
CA LEU A 197 16.47 -14.94 -9.28
C LEU A 197 16.78 -13.49 -9.69
N LYS A 198 17.09 -13.22 -10.96
CA LYS A 198 17.20 -11.84 -11.47
C LYS A 198 15.88 -11.09 -11.39
N VAL A 199 14.76 -11.74 -11.76
CA VAL A 199 13.41 -11.17 -11.63
C VAL A 199 13.11 -10.83 -10.18
N ILE A 200 13.31 -11.78 -9.26
CA ILE A 200 13.09 -11.61 -7.82
C ILE A 200 13.95 -10.48 -7.26
N ARG A 201 15.22 -10.40 -7.67
CA ARG A 201 16.10 -9.30 -7.25
C ARG A 201 15.54 -7.94 -7.68
N SER A 202 15.19 -7.77 -8.97
CA SER A 202 14.60 -6.52 -9.44
C SER A 202 13.25 -6.20 -8.77
N TYR A 203 12.46 -7.22 -8.43
CA TYR A 203 11.23 -7.08 -7.66
C TYR A 203 11.50 -6.56 -6.23
N ILE A 204 12.47 -7.13 -5.51
CA ILE A 204 12.85 -6.68 -4.16
C ILE A 204 13.37 -5.26 -4.21
N GLU A 205 14.23 -4.93 -5.17
CA GLU A 205 14.73 -3.56 -5.35
C GLU A 205 13.57 -2.59 -5.62
N LEU A 206 12.59 -2.96 -6.45
CA LEU A 206 11.39 -2.15 -6.67
C LEU A 206 10.58 -1.98 -5.39
N ASP A 207 10.34 -3.05 -4.63
CA ASP A 207 9.61 -3.03 -3.36
C ASP A 207 10.28 -2.12 -2.32
N MET A 208 11.61 -2.04 -2.33
CA MET A 208 12.36 -1.08 -1.52
C MET A 208 12.07 0.37 -1.94
N TYR A 209 12.03 0.66 -3.24
CA TYR A 209 11.64 1.99 -3.73
C TYR A 209 10.18 2.31 -3.36
N THR A 210 9.25 1.37 -3.53
CA THR A 210 7.83 1.63 -3.22
C THR A 210 7.57 1.83 -1.74
N SER A 211 8.44 1.30 -0.88
CA SER A 211 8.35 1.42 0.58
C SER A 211 8.91 2.73 1.13
N MET A 212 9.48 3.60 0.28
CA MET A 212 10.01 4.88 0.74
C MET A 212 8.91 5.82 1.21
N ASP A 213 9.13 6.46 2.36
CA ASP A 213 8.23 7.48 2.90
C ASP A 213 8.30 8.81 2.17
N VAL A 214 9.45 9.09 1.55
CA VAL A 214 9.77 10.32 0.84
C VAL A 214 10.45 9.97 -0.46
N HIS A 215 9.89 10.47 -1.56
CA HIS A 215 10.47 10.32 -2.88
C HIS A 215 11.12 11.63 -3.33
N THR A 216 12.21 11.49 -4.08
CA THR A 216 12.88 12.59 -4.78
C THR A 216 12.76 12.35 -6.28
N GLU A 217 13.01 13.37 -7.09
CA GLU A 217 13.10 13.21 -8.55
C GLU A 217 14.09 12.11 -8.94
N LYS A 218 15.20 12.01 -8.19
CA LYS A 218 16.21 10.95 -8.37
C LYS A 218 15.64 9.56 -8.09
N SER A 219 15.02 9.34 -6.93
CA SER A 219 14.49 8.01 -6.59
C SER A 219 13.35 7.58 -7.50
N ILE A 220 12.53 8.52 -7.99
CA ILE A 220 11.50 8.26 -9.02
C ILE A 220 12.14 7.86 -10.34
N LYS A 221 13.17 8.58 -10.80
CA LYS A 221 13.89 8.26 -12.04
C LYS A 221 14.56 6.88 -11.98
N GLU A 222 15.27 6.59 -10.91
CA GLU A 222 15.94 5.30 -10.70
C GLU A 222 14.91 4.15 -10.60
N GLY A 223 13.80 4.37 -9.90
CA GLY A 223 12.71 3.41 -9.82
C GLY A 223 12.07 3.09 -11.18
N ARG A 224 11.84 4.10 -12.03
CA ARG A 224 11.34 3.89 -13.41
C ARG A 224 12.34 3.14 -14.29
N GLN A 225 13.64 3.40 -14.15
CA GLN A 225 14.67 2.63 -14.85
C GLN A 225 14.65 1.16 -14.40
N LEU A 226 14.46 0.93 -13.10
CA LEU A 226 14.38 -0.41 -12.53
C LEU A 226 13.14 -1.17 -13.00
N LEU A 227 12.00 -0.51 -13.28
CA LEU A 227 10.86 -1.14 -13.95
C LEU A 227 11.24 -1.74 -15.30
N GLY A 228 12.06 -1.03 -16.09
CA GLY A 228 12.58 -1.56 -17.36
C GLY A 228 13.49 -2.77 -17.18
N VAL A 229 14.32 -2.78 -16.13
CA VAL A 229 15.15 -3.94 -15.78
C VAL A 229 14.29 -5.14 -15.36
N PHE A 230 13.26 -4.90 -14.55
CA PHE A 230 12.30 -5.93 -14.14
C PHE A 230 11.58 -6.53 -15.35
N GLU A 231 11.06 -5.68 -16.24
CA GLU A 231 10.42 -6.12 -17.49
C GLU A 231 11.35 -7.01 -18.31
N ALA A 232 12.57 -6.54 -18.57
CA ALA A 232 13.55 -7.29 -19.37
C ALA A 232 13.88 -8.64 -18.75
N ASN A 233 14.08 -8.69 -17.43
CA ASN A 233 14.32 -9.94 -16.70
C ASN A 233 13.11 -10.88 -16.79
N LEU A 234 11.89 -10.35 -16.63
CA LEU A 234 10.66 -11.14 -16.65
C LEU A 234 10.39 -11.73 -18.03
N LYS A 235 10.56 -10.94 -19.09
CA LYS A 235 10.47 -11.39 -20.49
C LYS A 235 11.51 -12.48 -20.79
N ALA A 236 12.77 -12.27 -20.42
CA ALA A 236 13.82 -13.26 -20.61
C ALA A 236 13.52 -14.57 -19.87
N TYR A 237 13.04 -14.48 -18.62
CA TYR A 237 12.63 -15.65 -17.85
C TYR A 237 11.44 -16.37 -18.50
N SER A 238 10.40 -15.64 -18.90
CA SER A 238 9.21 -16.20 -19.55
C SER A 238 9.57 -16.93 -20.83
N GLN A 239 10.35 -16.31 -21.71
CA GLN A 239 10.81 -16.92 -22.97
C GLN A 239 11.64 -18.19 -22.72
N ALA A 240 12.55 -18.17 -21.75
CA ALA A 240 13.39 -19.32 -21.42
C ALA A 240 12.61 -20.50 -20.79
N THR A 241 11.38 -20.25 -20.32
CA THR A 241 10.57 -21.23 -19.58
C THR A 241 9.24 -21.57 -20.23
N ASP A 242 8.98 -21.07 -21.44
CA ASP A 242 7.71 -21.20 -22.15
C ASP A 242 7.33 -22.67 -22.40
N ASN A 243 8.33 -23.51 -22.73
CA ASN A 243 8.14 -24.94 -22.97
C ASN A 243 8.23 -25.82 -21.70
N MET A 244 8.39 -25.23 -20.51
CA MET A 244 8.50 -26.01 -19.28
C MET A 244 7.12 -26.36 -18.72
N VAL A 245 6.93 -27.63 -18.34
CA VAL A 245 5.74 -28.05 -17.61
C VAL A 245 5.86 -27.60 -16.15
N TRP A 246 4.85 -26.87 -15.69
CA TRP A 246 4.75 -26.34 -14.33
C TRP A 246 3.58 -26.95 -13.59
N LYS A 247 3.73 -27.19 -12.29
CA LYS A 247 2.62 -27.68 -11.44
C LYS A 247 1.54 -26.61 -11.32
N ASN A 248 1.96 -25.37 -11.07
CA ASN A 248 1.08 -24.21 -11.11
C ASN A 248 1.30 -23.49 -12.44
N VAL A 249 0.33 -23.58 -13.33
CA VAL A 249 0.31 -22.81 -14.58
C VAL A 249 0.09 -21.35 -14.21
N THR A 250 1.13 -20.53 -14.42
CA THR A 250 1.07 -19.10 -14.13
C THR A 250 1.54 -18.38 -15.39
N SER A 251 0.63 -17.61 -15.99
CA SER A 251 1.00 -16.61 -16.99
C SER A 251 1.60 -15.40 -16.28
N TRP A 252 2.67 -14.84 -16.85
CA TRP A 252 3.20 -13.54 -16.42
C TRP A 252 2.43 -12.36 -17.04
N SER A 253 1.57 -12.63 -18.03
CA SER A 253 0.63 -11.65 -18.61
C SER A 253 -0.61 -11.54 -17.71
N ILE A 254 -0.46 -10.88 -16.57
CA ILE A 254 -1.53 -10.63 -15.59
C ILE A 254 -1.59 -9.14 -15.23
N PRO A 255 -2.79 -8.61 -14.88
CA PRO A 255 -2.93 -7.20 -14.54
C PRO A 255 -1.98 -6.73 -13.43
N LYS A 256 -1.73 -7.58 -12.41
CA LYS A 256 -0.80 -7.29 -11.29
C LYS A 256 0.64 -7.04 -11.72
N VAL A 257 1.06 -7.56 -12.88
CA VAL A 257 2.36 -7.23 -13.48
C VAL A 257 2.29 -5.87 -14.14
N HIS A 258 1.26 -5.63 -14.95
CA HIS A 258 1.10 -4.39 -15.70
C HIS A 258 0.90 -3.16 -14.81
N THR A 259 0.13 -3.26 -13.71
CA THR A 259 -0.22 -2.09 -12.88
C THR A 259 1.01 -1.35 -12.33
N GLN A 260 2.16 -2.00 -12.24
CA GLN A 260 3.45 -1.39 -11.90
C GLN A 260 3.86 -0.26 -12.86
N ARG A 261 3.33 -0.23 -14.09
CA ARG A 261 3.47 0.91 -15.03
C ARG A 261 3.06 2.22 -14.38
N HIS A 262 2.02 2.18 -13.56
CA HIS A 262 1.37 3.34 -12.96
C HIS A 262 1.95 3.70 -11.59
N LEU A 263 2.77 2.82 -10.99
CA LEU A 263 3.36 3.00 -9.65
C LEU A 263 3.97 4.39 -9.42
N PHE A 264 4.91 4.79 -10.27
CA PHE A 264 5.61 6.06 -10.08
C PHE A 264 4.78 7.26 -10.56
N ASP A 265 3.78 7.03 -11.41
CA ASP A 265 2.81 8.07 -11.80
C ASP A 265 1.89 8.38 -10.59
N ASP A 266 1.45 7.34 -9.89
CA ASP A 266 0.69 7.46 -8.64
C ASP A 266 1.51 8.09 -7.51
N ILE A 267 2.80 7.75 -7.37
CA ILE A 267 3.67 8.39 -6.37
C ILE A 267 3.76 9.90 -6.60
N ILE A 268 3.89 10.32 -7.86
CA ILE A 268 3.92 11.76 -8.21
C ILE A 268 2.56 12.41 -7.93
N ALA A 269 1.46 11.74 -8.29
CA ALA A 269 0.12 12.32 -8.19
C ALA A 269 -0.45 12.33 -6.76
N LYS A 270 -0.13 11.33 -5.95
CA LYS A 270 -0.82 11.00 -4.69
C LYS A 270 0.13 10.86 -3.48
N GLY A 271 1.43 10.97 -3.71
CA GLY A 271 2.47 10.81 -2.68
C GLY A 271 2.87 9.36 -2.44
N ALA A 272 3.58 9.12 -1.33
CA ALA A 272 4.11 7.79 -1.00
C ALA A 272 3.01 6.72 -0.88
N THR A 273 3.35 5.48 -1.22
CA THR A 273 2.39 4.36 -1.29
C THR A 273 1.63 4.11 0.02
N LYS A 274 2.23 4.44 1.17
CA LYS A 274 1.57 4.36 2.49
C LYS A 274 0.25 5.14 2.57
N ASN A 275 0.09 6.19 1.77
CA ASN A 275 -1.10 7.05 1.79
C ASN A 275 -2.33 6.36 1.18
N TYR A 276 -2.11 5.33 0.36
CA TYR A 276 -3.15 4.58 -0.35
C TYR A 276 -2.89 3.08 -0.27
N ASN A 277 -2.30 2.63 0.83
CA ASN A 277 -2.06 1.22 1.11
C ASN A 277 -3.24 0.61 1.88
N THR A 278 -3.77 -0.50 1.38
CA THR A 278 -4.92 -1.22 1.97
C THR A 278 -4.61 -1.96 3.27
N LYS A 279 -3.34 -2.11 3.67
CA LYS A 279 -2.91 -2.84 4.90
C LYS A 279 -3.68 -2.44 6.15
N VAL A 280 -3.94 -1.14 6.33
CA VAL A 280 -4.65 -0.64 7.51
C VAL A 280 -6.11 -1.10 7.50
N ASN A 281 -6.77 -1.01 6.34
CA ASN A 281 -8.16 -1.43 6.18
C ASN A 281 -8.31 -2.95 6.32
N GLU A 282 -7.40 -3.73 5.72
CA GLU A 282 -7.37 -5.18 5.88
C GLU A 282 -7.18 -5.64 7.32
N CYS A 283 -6.28 -4.99 8.06
CA CYS A 283 -6.08 -5.28 9.46
C CYS A 283 -7.37 -5.06 10.27
N MET A 284 -8.18 -4.06 9.89
CA MET A 284 -9.47 -3.78 10.51
C MET A 284 -10.57 -4.77 10.11
N HIS A 285 -10.51 -5.40 8.93
CA HIS A 285 -11.50 -6.38 8.49
C HIS A 285 -11.57 -7.61 9.41
N GLY A 286 -10.45 -8.06 9.97
CA GLY A 286 -10.41 -9.19 10.90
C GLY A 286 -11.29 -8.97 12.15
N PRO A 287 -11.02 -7.93 12.95
CA PRO A 287 -11.84 -7.57 14.11
C PRO A 287 -13.30 -7.28 13.76
N LEU A 288 -13.58 -6.63 12.63
CA LEU A 288 -14.96 -6.36 12.19
C LEU A 288 -15.72 -7.64 11.86
N LYS A 289 -15.07 -8.58 11.16
CA LYS A 289 -15.65 -9.90 10.87
C LYS A 289 -15.89 -10.70 12.14
N GLU A 290 -14.95 -10.67 13.09
CA GLU A 290 -15.12 -11.33 14.38
C GLU A 290 -16.28 -10.71 15.16
N ALA A 291 -16.40 -9.38 15.20
CA ALA A 291 -17.53 -8.69 15.83
C ALA A 291 -18.86 -9.03 15.14
N TYR A 292 -18.90 -9.06 13.81
CA TYR A 292 -20.06 -9.52 13.05
C TYR A 292 -20.47 -10.93 13.47
N GLN A 293 -19.53 -11.87 13.50
CA GLN A 293 -19.79 -13.28 13.79
C GLN A 293 -20.13 -13.56 15.26
N THR A 294 -19.54 -12.82 16.20
CA THR A 294 -19.63 -13.11 17.64
C THR A 294 -20.54 -12.16 18.42
N ARG A 295 -20.85 -10.99 17.85
CA ARG A 295 -21.59 -9.92 18.55
C ARG A 295 -22.82 -9.43 17.79
N THR A 296 -23.17 -10.07 16.68
CA THR A 296 -24.44 -9.79 16.00
C THR A 296 -25.29 -11.04 15.88
N ASN A 297 -26.59 -10.86 15.78
CA ASN A 297 -27.55 -11.94 15.52
C ASN A 297 -27.80 -12.15 14.00
N PHE A 298 -26.93 -11.62 13.14
CA PHE A 298 -27.04 -11.66 11.68
C PHE A 298 -28.30 -10.99 11.08
N LYS A 299 -29.04 -10.21 11.86
CA LYS A 299 -30.20 -9.42 11.43
C LYS A 299 -30.01 -7.97 11.85
N ASN A 300 -30.43 -6.98 11.05
CA ASN A 300 -30.27 -5.54 11.39
C ASN A 300 -28.88 -5.22 11.95
N VAL A 301 -27.88 -5.68 11.20
CA VAL A 301 -26.50 -5.82 11.66
C VAL A 301 -25.83 -4.46 11.88
N ALA A 302 -26.20 -3.46 11.08
CA ALA A 302 -25.62 -2.12 11.10
C ALA A 302 -25.65 -1.50 12.51
N ASP A 303 -26.81 -1.46 13.15
CA ASP A 303 -26.95 -0.85 14.49
C ASP A 303 -26.17 -1.62 15.56
N GLN A 304 -26.09 -2.95 15.44
CA GLN A 304 -25.36 -3.80 16.38
C GLN A 304 -23.84 -3.60 16.26
N ILE A 305 -23.34 -3.47 15.02
CA ILE A 305 -21.94 -3.13 14.75
C ILE A 305 -21.65 -1.71 15.26
N LEU A 306 -22.49 -0.73 14.93
CA LEU A 306 -22.31 0.66 15.35
C LEU A 306 -22.30 0.80 16.87
N MET A 307 -23.21 0.11 17.57
CA MET A 307 -23.21 0.12 19.04
C MET A 307 -21.95 -0.54 19.62
N THR A 308 -21.46 -1.62 19.00
CA THR A 308 -20.22 -2.28 19.41
C THR A 308 -19.00 -1.39 19.19
N ASP A 309 -18.92 -0.75 18.03
CA ASP A 309 -17.85 0.18 17.67
C ASP A 309 -17.86 1.42 18.57
N HIS A 310 -19.04 1.96 18.86
CA HIS A 310 -19.20 3.06 19.81
C HIS A 310 -18.69 2.70 21.21
N LYS A 311 -19.05 1.52 21.74
CA LYS A 311 -18.56 1.02 23.02
C LYS A 311 -17.03 0.85 23.00
N TYR A 312 -16.48 0.34 21.90
CA TYR A 312 -15.04 0.19 21.73
C TYR A 312 -14.33 1.56 21.69
N GLY A 313 -14.87 2.53 20.96
CA GLY A 313 -14.37 3.90 20.89
C GLY A 313 -14.37 4.61 22.25
N ILE A 314 -15.42 4.42 23.06
CA ILE A 314 -15.44 4.91 24.46
C ILE A 314 -14.34 4.24 25.27
N ALA A 315 -14.20 2.90 25.21
CA ALA A 315 -13.19 2.17 25.95
C ALA A 315 -11.76 2.62 25.58
N MET A 316 -11.49 2.83 24.28
CA MET A 316 -10.21 3.37 23.82
C MET A 316 -9.94 4.79 24.34
N LYS A 317 -10.93 5.69 24.30
CA LYS A 317 -10.81 7.05 24.87
C LYS A 317 -10.50 7.01 26.36
N LEU A 318 -11.16 6.13 27.12
CA LEU A 318 -10.89 5.94 28.55
C LEU A 318 -9.47 5.42 28.78
N ARG A 319 -9.03 4.43 28.01
CA ARG A 319 -7.66 3.90 28.08
C ARG A 319 -6.60 4.96 27.78
N GLN A 320 -6.78 5.75 26.72
CA GLN A 320 -5.89 6.87 26.40
C GLN A 320 -5.84 7.92 27.52
N ARG A 321 -6.98 8.22 28.18
CA ARG A 321 -7.00 9.12 29.34
C ARG A 321 -6.22 8.53 30.52
N MET A 322 -6.39 7.24 30.81
CA MET A 322 -5.62 6.57 31.86
C MET A 322 -4.12 6.59 31.58
N ASP A 323 -3.71 6.34 30.33
CA ASP A 323 -2.30 6.32 29.94
C ASP A 323 -1.67 7.72 30.02
N ARG A 324 -2.40 8.78 29.60
CA ARG A 324 -1.97 10.17 29.79
C ARG A 324 -1.81 10.52 31.28
N ASN A 325 -2.78 10.13 32.12
CA ASN A 325 -2.72 10.38 33.55
C ASN A 325 -1.53 9.65 34.20
N LYS A 326 -1.26 8.40 33.82
CA LYS A 326 -0.08 7.66 34.29
C LYS A 326 1.22 8.34 33.87
N LYS A 327 1.28 8.89 32.66
CA LYS A 327 2.45 9.64 32.18
C LYS A 327 2.66 10.92 32.99
N HIS A 328 1.61 11.72 33.19
CA HIS A 328 1.68 12.91 34.04
C HIS A 328 2.08 12.60 35.48
N GLN A 329 1.55 11.50 36.06
CA GLN A 329 1.94 11.07 37.41
C GLN A 329 3.43 10.68 37.48
N LYS A 330 3.95 9.98 36.48
CA LYS A 330 5.38 9.64 36.41
C LYS A 330 6.26 10.89 36.26
N GLU A 331 5.85 11.84 35.43
CA GLU A 331 6.58 13.10 35.24
C GLU A 331 6.57 13.96 36.51
N ALA A 332 5.43 14.04 37.21
CA ALA A 332 5.32 14.74 38.49
C ALA A 332 6.14 14.07 39.61
N MET A 333 6.20 12.74 39.64
CA MET A 333 7.06 12.02 40.60
C MET A 333 8.54 12.25 40.30
N ALA A 334 8.93 12.28 39.02
CA ALA A 334 10.31 12.54 38.60
C ALA A 334 10.77 13.99 38.92
N SER A 335 9.88 14.99 38.79
CA SER A 335 10.19 16.37 39.15
C SER A 335 10.35 16.54 40.66
N VAL A 336 9.51 15.89 41.47
CA VAL A 336 9.63 15.90 42.94
C VAL A 336 10.93 15.23 43.41
N GLU A 337 11.37 14.14 42.77
CA GLU A 337 12.66 13.50 43.04
C GLU A 337 13.87 14.37 42.66
N GLN A 338 13.76 15.18 41.60
CA GLN A 338 14.79 16.16 41.24
C GLN A 338 14.86 17.31 42.24
N GLU A 339 13.73 17.87 42.66
CA GLU A 339 13.69 18.95 43.66
C GLU A 339 14.24 18.51 45.03
N THR A 340 13.94 17.28 45.45
CA THR A 340 14.51 16.71 46.69
C THR A 340 16.02 16.45 46.60
N LYS A 341 16.55 16.08 45.42
CA LYS A 341 18.01 15.99 45.18
C LYS A 341 18.71 17.35 45.15
N VAL A 342 18.06 18.41 44.67
CA VAL A 342 18.60 19.77 44.70
C VAL A 342 18.58 20.34 46.13
N SER A 343 17.47 20.12 46.87
CA SER A 343 17.33 20.55 48.27
C SER A 343 18.34 19.88 49.21
N SER A 344 18.65 18.59 49.01
CA SER A 344 19.67 17.88 49.81
C SER A 344 21.09 18.36 49.52
N LYS A 345 21.42 18.75 48.27
CA LYS A 345 22.70 19.41 47.95
C LYS A 345 22.82 20.81 48.54
N ALA A 346 21.73 21.57 48.61
CA ALA A 346 21.72 22.92 49.19
C ALA A 346 22.00 22.93 50.71
N LYS A 347 21.67 21.85 51.44
CA LYS A 347 21.93 21.73 52.88
C LYS A 347 23.39 21.47 53.27
N HIS A 348 24.31 21.29 52.31
CA HIS A 348 25.73 21.06 52.57
C HIS A 348 26.66 22.25 52.26
N HIS A 349 26.12 23.42 51.94
CA HIS A 349 26.90 24.66 51.84
C HIS A 349 26.30 25.73 52.75
N ASN A 350 26.88 25.86 53.94
CA ASN A 350 26.60 26.94 54.86
C ASN A 350 27.69 28.04 54.72
N LEU A 351 27.28 29.30 54.91
CA LEU A 351 28.08 30.52 55.15
C LEU A 351 28.79 31.22 53.97
N LYS A 352 28.21 32.34 53.50
CA LYS A 352 28.62 33.72 53.86
C LYS A 352 27.91 34.74 52.95
N LEU A 353 27.24 35.71 53.59
CA LEU A 353 26.76 36.94 52.95
C LEU A 353 27.92 37.74 52.34
N HIS A 354 27.73 38.24 51.12
CA HIS A 354 28.24 39.53 50.69
C HIS A 354 27.17 40.21 49.81
N PHE A 355 26.83 41.45 50.17
CA PHE A 355 25.91 42.35 49.47
C PHE A 355 26.40 42.69 48.05
N ILE A 356 25.47 42.98 47.11
CA ILE A 356 25.41 44.20 46.26
C ILE A 356 24.10 44.24 45.43
N VAL A 357 23.28 45.24 45.79
CA VAL A 357 22.44 46.22 45.02
C VAL A 357 21.56 45.82 43.80
N PHE A 358 20.33 46.35 43.89
CA PHE A 358 19.16 46.46 43.01
C PHE A 358 19.33 46.87 41.52
N SER A 359 18.39 46.40 40.68
CA SER A 359 17.41 47.20 39.88
C SER A 359 16.53 46.22 39.05
N SER A 360 15.27 45.97 39.42
CA SER A 360 14.03 46.67 39.08
C SER A 360 13.63 46.63 37.59
N LEU A 361 12.49 45.97 37.33
CA LEU A 361 11.43 46.27 36.33
C LEU A 361 11.83 46.19 34.83
N GLN A 362 11.02 45.66 33.92
CA GLN A 362 9.57 45.85 33.80
C GLN A 362 8.99 44.82 32.81
N GLU A 363 7.81 44.30 33.16
CA GLU A 363 6.83 43.83 32.19
C GLU A 363 6.48 44.95 31.21
N THR A 364 6.23 44.61 29.95
CA THR A 364 5.33 45.42 29.11
C THR A 364 4.34 44.52 28.37
N HIS A 365 3.08 44.88 28.61
CA HIS A 365 1.84 44.34 28.11
C HIS A 365 1.62 44.61 26.61
N ILE A 366 0.84 43.70 26.01
CA ILE A 366 -0.31 43.94 25.10
C ILE A 366 -0.06 44.81 23.84
N HIS A 367 -0.21 44.19 22.68
CA HIS A 367 -1.40 44.36 21.84
C HIS A 367 -1.65 43.14 20.95
#